data_AF-A0A8H4AHI5-F1
#
_entry.id   AF-A0A8H4AHI5-F1
#
_cell.length_a   1.000
_cell.length_b   1.000
_cell.length_c   1.000
_cell.angle_alpha   90.00
_cell.angle_beta   90.00
_cell.angle_gamma   90.00
#
_symmetry.space_group_name_H-M   'P 1'
#
loop_
_entity.id
_entity.type
_entity.pdbx_description
1 polymer ?
#
loop_
_entity_poly.entity_id
_entity_poly.type
_entity_poly.pdbx_seq_one_letter_code
_entity_poly.pdbx_strand_id
1 'polypeptide(L)'
;MNKSFFTVSLFLITIFLTTFISNTPVVLGQCVDFPDIFDRKSAKLTSCRIIKETKQKTKQKTKPLKLLSNVGGIVKGKSLLSQNKLSSKIKNDIPSGVNPPSKNMIQLNFTCDLNDTNGTCAKAQKGFEGAINIINSLIELVTPIIVDASFVNLHGPIGNAGPSRFIPLQDKDNVTRLYPQALAKQFQFDTHPEFAPNDIIAAFTSASNNIFWFRDDPSPPTNTQVDFELVVVHELIHGLGLLSSWTDYFTPFIQNAITPFPSFIMSIEGPDVPPKNGTITFTGFQETAFDRYLVFTNDGTPVSTVTSKINEFAGGVNSGATFDNKSTFLSAFKSSPQFEFATDIFKQASTASSMGFLPQDSTNAKDSILCETSLVPFLSGSSITHTDFSTFANSTDFLMVWKAPRGVTLDQLTNANGTNRSNVIGPKTIKILETLGYKTVNNPNPYKPNAPSSNQNAQGDNNNNQ
;
A
#
# COMPACT_ATOMS: atom_id res chain seq x y z
N MET A 1 48.53 19.86 -67.32
CA MET A 1 48.22 18.63 -68.07
C MET A 1 46.81 18.17 -67.68
N ASN A 2 45.82 18.52 -68.51
CA ASN A 2 44.91 17.60 -69.22
C ASN A 2 44.10 16.66 -68.30
N LYS A 3 42.81 16.98 -68.05
CA LYS A 3 41.58 16.52 -68.76
C LYS A 3 41.18 15.10 -68.31
N SER A 4 39.93 14.69 -68.06
CA SER A 4 38.55 15.22 -67.98
C SER A 4 37.72 13.95 -67.62
N PHE A 5 36.62 13.96 -66.86
CA PHE A 5 35.25 14.05 -67.39
C PHE A 5 34.19 13.98 -66.26
N PHE A 6 33.10 14.70 -66.51
CA PHE A 6 31.79 14.78 -65.83
C PHE A 6 31.05 13.43 -65.66
N THR A 7 30.21 13.27 -64.62
CA THR A 7 28.73 13.44 -64.69
C THR A 7 28.01 13.07 -63.38
N VAL A 8 26.84 13.71 -63.25
CA VAL A 8 25.87 13.82 -62.15
C VAL A 8 24.89 12.62 -62.06
N SER A 9 24.50 12.21 -60.84
CA SER A 9 23.09 11.93 -60.42
C SER A 9 23.07 11.44 -58.96
N LEU A 10 22.60 12.24 -58.00
CA LEU A 10 21.19 12.37 -57.54
C LEU A 10 20.75 11.24 -56.59
N PHE A 11 20.75 11.51 -55.28
CA PHE A 11 19.66 11.08 -54.39
C PHE A 11 19.59 12.02 -53.17
N LEU A 12 18.55 12.85 -53.15
CA LEU A 12 18.08 13.56 -51.95
C LEU A 12 17.57 12.54 -50.94
N ILE A 13 18.02 12.62 -49.69
CA ILE A 13 17.18 12.38 -48.51
C ILE A 13 17.48 13.48 -47.50
N THR A 14 16.68 14.55 -47.58
CA THR A 14 16.53 15.56 -46.54
C THR A 14 15.80 14.92 -45.37
N ILE A 15 16.51 14.54 -44.30
CA ILE A 15 15.87 14.23 -43.01
C ILE A 15 15.68 15.57 -42.30
N PHE A 16 14.45 16.07 -42.34
CA PHE A 16 13.97 17.08 -41.40
C PHE A 16 14.02 16.47 -40.00
N LEU A 17 15.00 16.87 -39.20
CA LEU A 17 14.99 16.65 -37.76
C LEU A 17 14.05 17.68 -37.14
N THR A 18 12.74 17.43 -37.18
CA THR A 18 11.80 18.16 -36.31
C THR A 18 11.93 17.58 -34.90
N THR A 19 12.75 18.22 -34.08
CA THR A 19 12.64 18.14 -32.62
C THR A 19 11.29 18.72 -32.22
N PHE A 20 10.28 17.87 -32.11
CA PHE A 20 9.07 18.18 -31.34
C PHE A 20 9.46 18.22 -29.86
N ILE A 21 9.94 19.37 -29.40
CA ILE A 21 9.88 19.72 -27.99
C ILE A 21 8.39 19.97 -27.71
N SER A 22 7.68 18.96 -27.21
CA SER A 22 6.32 19.15 -26.72
C SER A 22 6.41 20.02 -25.46
N ASN A 23 6.20 21.33 -25.60
CA ASN A 23 5.94 22.27 -24.50
C ASN A 23 4.57 22.01 -23.87
N THR A 24 4.27 20.76 -23.48
CA THR A 24 3.16 20.48 -22.59
C THR A 24 3.62 20.77 -21.17
N PRO A 25 3.03 21.75 -20.45
CA PRO A 25 3.34 21.95 -19.04
C PRO A 25 3.08 20.65 -18.29
N VAL A 26 4.14 20.07 -17.72
CA VAL A 26 4.02 18.90 -16.85
C VAL A 26 3.42 19.41 -15.55
N VAL A 27 2.14 19.13 -15.32
CA VAL A 27 1.53 19.36 -14.01
C VAL A 27 2.13 18.33 -13.05
N LEU A 28 2.91 18.80 -12.08
CA LEU A 28 3.49 17.97 -11.03
C LEU A 28 2.51 17.94 -9.84
N GLY A 29 2.12 16.74 -9.43
CA GLY A 29 1.51 16.48 -8.13
C GLY A 29 2.58 16.14 -7.09
N GLN A 30 2.17 16.09 -5.82
CA GLN A 30 3.02 15.63 -4.72
C GLN A 30 2.64 14.19 -4.35
N CYS A 31 3.62 13.34 -4.13
CA CYS A 31 3.46 12.01 -3.52
C CYS A 31 4.40 11.88 -2.33
N VAL A 32 4.15 10.91 -1.46
CA VAL A 32 5.07 10.57 -0.38
C VAL A 32 5.62 9.17 -0.62
N ASP A 33 6.93 9.07 -0.81
CA ASP A 33 7.65 7.81 -0.97
C ASP A 33 8.31 7.40 0.35
N PHE A 34 8.32 6.11 0.65
CA PHE A 34 9.04 5.56 1.80
C PHE A 34 10.28 4.81 1.30
N PRO A 35 11.47 5.44 1.33
CA PRO A 35 12.70 4.81 0.83
C PRO A 35 13.22 3.71 1.75
N ASP A 36 12.89 3.76 3.03
CA ASP A 36 13.16 2.72 4.01
C ASP A 36 11.88 2.41 4.77
N ILE A 37 11.48 1.14 4.73
CA ILE A 37 10.26 0.65 5.37
C ILE A 37 10.41 0.54 6.89
N PHE A 38 11.64 0.36 7.39
CA PHE A 38 11.95 0.28 8.82
C PHE A 38 12.02 1.65 9.49
N ASP A 39 12.15 2.71 8.71
CA ASP A 39 12.13 4.08 9.21
C ASP A 39 11.03 4.91 8.53
N ARG A 40 9.84 4.90 9.13
CA ARG A 40 8.75 5.79 8.69
C ARG A 40 9.10 7.28 8.80
N LYS A 41 10.14 7.66 9.55
CA LYS A 41 10.62 9.04 9.67
C LYS A 41 11.47 9.44 8.46
N SER A 42 11.82 8.49 7.60
CA SER A 42 12.59 8.72 6.36
C SER A 42 11.75 9.06 5.14
N ALA A 43 10.41 9.12 5.27
CA ALA A 43 9.53 9.35 4.12
C ALA A 43 9.85 10.69 3.43
N LYS A 44 9.82 10.67 2.11
CA LYS A 44 10.23 11.79 1.25
C LYS A 44 9.07 12.27 0.43
N LEU A 45 8.86 13.59 0.44
CA LEU A 45 7.96 14.23 -0.51
C LEU A 45 8.62 14.21 -1.89
N THR A 46 7.99 13.55 -2.85
CA THR A 46 8.49 13.41 -4.22
C THR A 46 7.52 14.07 -5.19
N SER A 47 8.05 14.68 -6.25
CA SER A 47 7.23 15.16 -7.36
C SER A 47 6.77 14.00 -8.24
N CYS A 48 5.48 13.92 -8.53
CA CYS A 48 4.88 12.92 -9.41
C CYS A 48 4.20 13.60 -10.59
N ARG A 49 4.21 12.98 -11.77
CA ARG A 49 3.45 13.51 -12.91
C ARG A 49 1.97 13.26 -12.71
N ILE A 50 1.11 14.19 -13.11
CA ILE A 50 -0.33 13.90 -13.22
C ILE A 50 -0.58 13.16 -14.54
N ILE A 51 -1.15 11.96 -14.44
CA ILE A 51 -1.50 11.09 -15.58
C ILE A 51 -3.00 11.19 -15.82
N LYS A 52 -3.39 11.23 -17.11
CA LYS A 52 -4.77 11.13 -17.56
C LYS A 52 -4.97 9.81 -18.31
N GLU A 53 -5.83 8.95 -17.77
CA GLU A 53 -6.14 7.67 -18.40
C GLU A 53 -6.88 7.91 -19.72
N THR A 54 -6.23 7.52 -20.82
CA THR A 54 -6.85 7.65 -22.14
C THR A 54 -7.62 6.38 -22.40
N LYS A 55 -8.94 6.38 -22.16
CA LYS A 55 -9.82 5.25 -22.53
C LYS A 55 -9.74 5.02 -24.03
N GLN A 56 -8.83 4.15 -24.50
CA GLN A 56 -8.88 3.66 -25.86
C GLN A 56 -10.18 2.90 -26.03
N LYS A 57 -11.13 3.47 -26.78
CA LYS A 57 -12.25 2.73 -27.34
C LYS A 57 -11.68 1.74 -28.36
N THR A 58 -11.30 0.55 -27.92
CA THR A 58 -11.02 -0.58 -28.81
C THR A 58 -12.33 -0.99 -29.46
N LYS A 59 -12.64 -0.38 -30.62
CA LYS A 59 -13.57 -0.97 -31.58
C LYS A 59 -12.94 -2.26 -32.07
N GLN A 60 -13.29 -3.36 -31.43
CA GLN A 60 -12.97 -4.70 -31.89
C GLN A 60 -13.70 -4.92 -33.23
N LYS A 61 -13.03 -4.60 -34.34
CA LYS A 61 -13.48 -5.02 -35.68
C LYS A 61 -13.14 -6.51 -35.81
N THR A 62 -14.10 -7.36 -35.49
CA THR A 62 -14.10 -8.76 -35.92
C THR A 62 -14.07 -8.81 -37.46
N LYS A 63 -12.92 -9.23 -38.02
CA LYS A 63 -12.86 -9.75 -39.39
C LYS A 63 -12.93 -11.29 -39.31
N PRO A 64 -13.85 -11.95 -40.02
CA PRO A 64 -13.95 -13.40 -39.97
C PRO A 64 -12.77 -14.03 -40.72
N LEU A 65 -12.19 -15.05 -40.10
CA LEU A 65 -11.11 -15.87 -40.65
C LEU A 65 -11.69 -16.78 -41.75
N LYS A 66 -11.25 -16.59 -43.00
CA LYS A 66 -11.58 -17.52 -44.10
C LYS A 66 -10.79 -18.82 -43.92
N LEU A 67 -11.52 -19.91 -43.75
CA LEU A 67 -11.02 -21.28 -43.80
C LEU A 67 -10.65 -21.62 -45.26
N LEU A 68 -9.37 -21.88 -45.53
CA LEU A 68 -8.93 -22.46 -46.80
C LEU A 68 -8.74 -23.96 -46.60
N SER A 69 -9.68 -24.72 -47.14
CA SER A 69 -9.59 -26.15 -47.37
C SER A 69 -8.59 -26.42 -48.50
N ASN A 70 -7.60 -27.28 -48.27
CA ASN A 70 -6.93 -28.00 -49.36
C ASN A 70 -6.94 -29.50 -49.05
N VAL A 71 -7.47 -30.23 -50.03
CA VAL A 71 -7.62 -31.68 -50.08
C VAL A 71 -6.56 -32.25 -51.04
N GLY A 72 -5.99 -33.40 -50.68
CA GLY A 72 -5.29 -34.33 -51.58
C GLY A 72 -3.86 -34.64 -51.14
N GLY A 73 -3.41 -35.89 -50.94
CA GLY A 73 -4.06 -37.18 -51.12
C GLY A 73 -3.17 -38.35 -50.60
N ILE A 74 -3.86 -39.40 -50.14
CA ILE A 74 -3.65 -40.85 -50.28
C ILE A 74 -2.21 -41.41 -50.44
N VAL A 75 -1.78 -42.26 -49.50
CA VAL A 75 -1.26 -43.63 -49.75
C VAL A 75 -1.67 -44.57 -48.60
N LYS A 76 -2.08 -45.80 -48.98
CA LYS A 76 -2.63 -46.91 -48.18
C LYS A 76 -1.56 -47.76 -47.47
N GLY A 77 -1.93 -48.39 -46.34
CA GLY A 77 -1.31 -49.61 -45.80
C GLY A 77 -2.12 -50.21 -44.63
N LYS A 78 -2.67 -51.42 -44.83
CA LYS A 78 -3.54 -52.23 -43.92
C LYS A 78 -2.72 -52.88 -42.78
N SER A 79 -3.28 -53.15 -41.59
CA SER A 79 -3.87 -54.45 -41.15
C SER A 79 -4.20 -54.36 -39.64
N LEU A 80 -5.48 -54.35 -39.19
CA LEU A 80 -6.38 -55.45 -38.76
C LEU A 80 -6.23 -55.97 -37.30
N LEU A 81 -7.33 -55.74 -36.54
CA LEU A 81 -7.98 -56.56 -35.48
C LEU A 81 -7.27 -56.71 -34.11
N SER A 82 -7.94 -56.65 -32.96
CA SER A 82 -9.32 -57.05 -32.65
C SER A 82 -10.03 -56.15 -31.63
N GLN A 83 -11.35 -56.09 -31.76
CA GLN A 83 -12.29 -55.53 -30.82
C GLN A 83 -12.66 -56.59 -29.77
N ASN A 84 -12.78 -56.20 -28.50
CA ASN A 84 -13.74 -56.82 -27.60
C ASN A 84 -14.57 -55.74 -26.90
N LYS A 85 -15.86 -56.02 -26.87
CA LYS A 85 -16.99 -55.13 -26.62
C LYS A 85 -17.55 -55.49 -25.26
N LEU A 86 -17.66 -54.56 -24.31
CA LEU A 86 -18.79 -54.57 -23.39
C LEU A 86 -19.08 -53.17 -22.82
N SER A 87 -20.32 -52.77 -23.02
CA SER A 87 -20.95 -51.55 -22.56
C SER A 87 -21.46 -51.76 -21.14
N SER A 88 -21.22 -50.81 -20.24
CA SER A 88 -22.22 -50.39 -19.25
C SER A 88 -21.95 -48.95 -18.79
N LYS A 89 -23.05 -48.22 -18.64
CA LYS A 89 -23.15 -46.80 -18.33
C LYS A 89 -22.52 -46.45 -16.99
N ILE A 90 -21.67 -45.43 -16.97
CA ILE A 90 -21.57 -44.50 -15.83
C ILE A 90 -21.80 -43.10 -16.40
N LYS A 91 -22.91 -42.48 -15.97
CA LYS A 91 -23.19 -41.08 -16.21
C LYS A 91 -22.16 -40.26 -15.43
N ASN A 92 -21.32 -39.52 -16.15
CA ASN A 92 -20.57 -38.42 -15.53
C ASN A 92 -21.49 -37.20 -15.52
N ASP A 93 -22.19 -37.01 -14.40
CA ASP A 93 -22.73 -35.70 -14.05
C ASP A 93 -21.55 -34.80 -13.70
N ILE A 94 -21.13 -33.99 -14.66
CA ILE A 94 -20.20 -32.87 -14.44
C ILE A 94 -21.07 -31.70 -13.92
N PRO A 95 -20.89 -31.24 -12.66
CA PRO A 95 -21.50 -29.99 -12.24
C PRO A 95 -20.97 -28.86 -13.13
N SER A 96 -21.89 -28.20 -13.82
CA SER A 96 -21.60 -27.00 -14.57
C SER A 96 -21.22 -25.90 -13.57
N GLY A 97 -19.96 -25.48 -13.56
CA GLY A 97 -19.53 -24.34 -12.74
C GLY A 97 -18.11 -24.47 -12.17
N VAL A 98 -17.10 -24.55 -13.03
CA VAL A 98 -15.75 -24.15 -12.64
C VAL A 98 -15.34 -23.03 -13.59
N ASN A 99 -15.57 -21.79 -13.14
CA ASN A 99 -14.90 -20.65 -13.75
C ASN A 99 -13.38 -20.90 -13.68
N PRO A 100 -12.60 -20.52 -14.71
CA PRO A 100 -11.15 -20.58 -14.62
C PRO A 100 -10.68 -19.80 -13.38
N PRO A 101 -9.58 -20.21 -12.72
CA PRO A 101 -9.07 -19.51 -11.55
C PRO A 101 -8.92 -18.04 -11.91
N SER A 102 -9.50 -17.16 -11.08
CA SER A 102 -9.35 -15.72 -11.26
C SER A 102 -7.85 -15.43 -11.35
N LYS A 103 -7.47 -14.64 -12.36
CA LYS A 103 -6.10 -14.18 -12.50
C LYS A 103 -5.70 -13.54 -11.17
N ASN A 104 -4.65 -14.06 -10.51
CA ASN A 104 -4.17 -13.53 -9.25
C ASN A 104 -3.88 -12.01 -9.43
N MET A 105 -4.62 -11.18 -8.68
CA MET A 105 -4.55 -9.71 -8.79
C MET A 105 -3.49 -9.13 -7.85
N ILE A 106 -2.81 -9.95 -7.06
CA ILE A 106 -1.65 -9.53 -6.26
C ILE A 106 -0.42 -10.27 -6.80
N GLN A 107 0.53 -9.50 -7.34
CA GLN A 107 1.75 -10.03 -7.96
C GLN A 107 2.92 -9.88 -7.00
N LEU A 108 3.75 -10.93 -6.93
CA LEU A 108 4.90 -10.99 -6.03
C LEU A 108 6.20 -10.86 -6.83
N ASN A 109 6.97 -9.81 -6.55
CA ASN A 109 8.38 -9.71 -6.88
C ASN A 109 9.15 -10.14 -5.62
N PHE A 110 9.75 -11.32 -5.64
CA PHE A 110 10.41 -11.89 -4.46
C PHE A 110 11.92 -11.90 -4.61
N THR A 111 12.61 -11.33 -3.65
CA THR A 111 14.07 -11.40 -3.49
C THR A 111 14.41 -12.17 -2.22
N CYS A 112 15.44 -13.00 -2.27
CA CYS A 112 15.87 -13.76 -1.10
C CYS A 112 17.41 -13.76 -1.01
N ASP A 113 17.93 -14.01 0.19
CA ASP A 113 19.37 -14.14 0.40
C ASP A 113 19.98 -15.20 -0.52
N LEU A 114 21.01 -14.78 -1.27
CA LEU A 114 21.71 -15.63 -2.24
C LEU A 114 22.46 -16.82 -1.61
N ASN A 115 22.55 -16.87 -0.28
CA ASN A 115 23.27 -17.90 0.49
C ASN A 115 22.32 -18.88 1.21
N ASP A 116 21.05 -19.02 0.81
CA ASP A 116 20.12 -19.98 1.41
C ASP A 116 20.52 -21.43 1.12
N THR A 117 21.29 -22.02 2.03
CA THR A 117 21.72 -23.42 1.94
C THR A 117 20.65 -24.42 2.40
N ASN A 118 19.58 -23.96 3.06
CA ASN A 118 18.64 -24.83 3.78
C ASN A 118 17.24 -24.91 3.12
N GLY A 119 17.06 -24.28 1.94
CA GLY A 119 15.78 -24.23 1.23
C GLY A 119 14.73 -23.34 1.90
N THR A 120 15.16 -22.43 2.76
CA THR A 120 14.31 -21.49 3.52
C THR A 120 13.66 -20.47 2.59
N CYS A 121 14.33 -20.03 1.53
CA CYS A 121 13.80 -19.11 0.52
C CYS A 121 12.57 -19.68 -0.17
N ALA A 122 12.59 -20.96 -0.55
CA ALA A 122 11.45 -21.61 -1.18
C ALA A 122 10.25 -21.68 -0.21
N LYS A 123 10.51 -21.93 1.08
CA LYS A 123 9.48 -21.93 2.12
C LYS A 123 8.91 -20.53 2.38
N ALA A 124 9.78 -19.52 2.43
CA ALA A 124 9.37 -18.12 2.56
C ALA A 124 8.52 -17.68 1.37
N GLN A 125 8.95 -17.96 0.13
CA GLN A 125 8.18 -17.66 -1.07
C GLN A 125 6.78 -18.29 -1.04
N LYS A 126 6.68 -19.56 -0.64
CA LYS A 126 5.38 -20.23 -0.45
C LYS A 126 4.52 -19.56 0.62
N GLY A 127 5.13 -19.09 1.71
CA GLY A 127 4.44 -18.30 2.73
C GLY A 127 3.86 -17.00 2.16
N PHE A 128 4.59 -16.29 1.30
CA PHE A 128 4.07 -15.14 0.57
C PHE A 128 2.92 -15.50 -0.37
N GLU A 129 3.06 -16.56 -1.14
CA GLU A 129 2.02 -17.04 -2.06
C GLU A 129 0.74 -17.43 -1.30
N GLY A 130 0.88 -18.09 -0.14
CA GLY A 130 -0.22 -18.43 0.76
C GLY A 130 -0.93 -17.18 1.31
N ALA A 131 -0.17 -16.22 1.83
CA ALA A 131 -0.70 -14.95 2.32
C ALA A 131 -1.43 -14.15 1.22
N ILE A 132 -0.88 -14.13 0.01
CA ILE A 132 -1.49 -13.51 -1.16
C ILE A 132 -2.82 -14.18 -1.52
N ASN A 133 -2.91 -15.50 -1.44
CA ASN A 133 -4.15 -16.23 -1.70
C ASN A 133 -5.23 -15.90 -0.64
N ILE A 134 -4.82 -15.78 0.63
CA ILE A 134 -5.72 -15.35 1.72
C ILE A 134 -6.31 -13.97 1.40
N ILE A 135 -5.47 -12.99 1.05
CA ILE A 135 -5.93 -11.61 0.77
C ILE A 135 -6.78 -11.54 -0.50
N ASN A 136 -6.39 -12.21 -1.58
CA ASN A 136 -7.17 -12.25 -2.83
C ASN A 136 -8.55 -12.88 -2.65
N SER A 137 -8.70 -13.81 -1.72
CA SER A 137 -10.01 -14.42 -1.44
C SER A 137 -11.00 -13.44 -0.81
N LEU A 138 -10.50 -12.33 -0.24
CA LEU A 138 -11.29 -11.34 0.48
C LEU A 138 -11.60 -10.09 -0.37
N ILE A 139 -10.59 -9.55 -1.05
CA ILE A 139 -10.65 -8.23 -1.68
C ILE A 139 -10.90 -8.37 -3.18
N GLU A 140 -11.94 -7.68 -3.67
CA GLU A 140 -12.24 -7.58 -5.09
C GLU A 140 -11.41 -6.46 -5.75
N LEU A 141 -10.19 -6.81 -6.16
CA LEU A 141 -9.27 -5.88 -6.83
C LEU A 141 -9.69 -5.61 -8.28
N VAL A 142 -9.62 -4.34 -8.68
CA VAL A 142 -9.90 -3.88 -10.05
C VAL A 142 -8.60 -3.63 -10.82
N THR A 143 -7.53 -3.29 -10.11
CA THR A 143 -6.18 -3.14 -10.66
C THR A 143 -5.19 -3.98 -9.85
N PRO A 144 -4.23 -4.66 -10.52
CA PRO A 144 -3.26 -5.48 -9.80
C PRO A 144 -2.47 -4.67 -8.77
N ILE A 145 -2.20 -5.30 -7.63
CA ILE A 145 -1.27 -4.82 -6.60
C ILE A 145 0.06 -5.54 -6.79
N ILE A 146 1.16 -4.80 -6.83
CA ILE A 146 2.51 -5.35 -6.97
C ILE A 146 3.22 -5.28 -5.61
N VAL A 147 3.59 -6.44 -5.06
CA VAL A 147 4.32 -6.58 -3.80
C VAL A 147 5.80 -6.84 -4.13
N ASP A 148 6.68 -5.97 -3.64
CA ASP A 148 8.12 -6.14 -3.68
C ASP A 148 8.61 -6.63 -2.32
N ALA A 149 8.84 -7.94 -2.22
CA ALA A 149 9.11 -8.63 -0.98
C ALA A 149 10.54 -9.15 -0.92
N SER A 150 11.18 -9.00 0.24
CA SER A 150 12.51 -9.55 0.52
C SER A 150 12.51 -10.45 1.75
N PHE A 151 13.21 -11.58 1.65
CA PHE A 151 13.57 -12.43 2.79
C PHE A 151 15.10 -12.45 2.91
N VAL A 152 15.63 -11.54 3.70
CA VAL A 152 17.06 -11.21 3.74
C VAL A 152 17.55 -10.99 5.15
N ASN A 153 18.87 -10.95 5.37
CA ASN A 153 19.41 -10.73 6.70
C ASN A 153 19.16 -9.28 7.15
N LEU A 154 18.21 -9.11 8.07
CA LEU A 154 17.80 -7.81 8.59
C LEU A 154 18.15 -7.66 10.07
N HIS A 155 18.64 -6.46 10.43
CA HIS A 155 18.77 -6.01 11.80
C HIS A 155 17.51 -5.22 12.18
N GLY A 156 16.59 -5.82 12.93
CA GLY A 156 15.32 -5.15 13.29
C GLY A 156 14.18 -6.12 13.59
N PRO A 157 12.91 -5.71 13.37
CA PRO A 157 11.76 -6.59 13.56
C PRO A 157 11.82 -7.79 12.62
N ILE A 158 11.05 -8.84 12.94
CA ILE A 158 11.08 -10.10 12.19
C ILE A 158 10.47 -9.97 10.78
N GLY A 159 9.57 -9.02 10.61
CA GLY A 159 8.90 -8.67 9.37
C GLY A 159 8.47 -7.21 9.44
N ASN A 160 8.27 -6.61 8.27
CA ASN A 160 7.67 -5.29 8.10
C ASN A 160 7.14 -5.19 6.67
N ALA A 161 5.93 -4.67 6.50
CA ALA A 161 5.45 -4.22 5.20
C ALA A 161 4.63 -2.94 5.28
N GLY A 162 4.52 -2.27 4.15
CA GLY A 162 3.99 -0.91 4.09
C GLY A 162 3.85 -0.42 2.66
N PRO A 163 3.07 0.66 2.45
CA PRO A 163 2.88 1.23 1.13
C PRO A 163 4.21 1.76 0.59
N SER A 164 4.51 1.44 -0.67
CA SER A 164 5.69 2.01 -1.36
C SER A 164 5.57 3.53 -1.54
N ARG A 165 4.33 3.98 -1.75
CA ARG A 165 3.94 5.36 -2.03
C ARG A 165 2.56 5.64 -1.43
N PHE A 166 2.39 6.86 -0.95
CA PHE A 166 1.10 7.45 -0.65
C PHE A 166 0.72 8.50 -1.70
N ILE A 167 -0.57 8.52 -2.00
CA ILE A 167 -1.23 9.43 -2.91
C ILE A 167 -2.11 10.37 -2.07
N PRO A 168 -1.87 11.70 -2.09
CA PRO A 168 -2.74 12.63 -1.39
C PRO A 168 -4.08 12.72 -2.13
N LEU A 169 -5.18 12.36 -1.45
CA LEU A 169 -6.54 12.44 -1.97
C LEU A 169 -7.38 13.29 -1.02
N GLN A 170 -8.38 14.01 -1.56
CA GLN A 170 -9.27 14.83 -0.75
C GLN A 170 -10.49 14.03 -0.30
N ASP A 171 -10.73 13.99 1.00
CA ASP A 171 -11.89 13.35 1.59
C ASP A 171 -13.15 14.24 1.52
N LYS A 172 -14.32 13.66 1.86
CA LYS A 172 -15.61 14.39 1.89
C LYS A 172 -15.66 15.53 2.90
N ASP A 173 -14.78 15.53 3.90
CA ASP A 173 -14.59 16.62 4.86
C ASP A 173 -13.63 17.71 4.36
N ASN A 174 -13.25 17.65 3.07
CA ASN A 174 -12.31 18.54 2.39
C ASN A 174 -10.87 18.48 2.92
N VAL A 175 -10.55 17.55 3.82
CA VAL A 175 -9.18 17.31 4.30
C VAL A 175 -8.45 16.43 3.30
N THR A 176 -7.22 16.80 2.95
CA THR A 176 -6.36 15.95 2.11
C THR A 176 -5.62 14.96 3.00
N ARG A 177 -5.75 13.67 2.69
CA ARG A 177 -5.11 12.58 3.43
C ARG A 177 -4.27 11.70 2.52
N LEU A 178 -3.31 11.02 3.11
CA LEU A 178 -2.40 10.10 2.45
C LEU A 178 -3.07 8.72 2.30
N TYR A 179 -3.40 8.36 1.06
CA TYR A 179 -3.93 7.03 0.73
C TYR A 179 -2.80 6.13 0.21
N PRO A 180 -2.68 4.89 0.68
CA PRO A 180 -1.68 3.98 0.14
C PRO A 180 -1.97 3.74 -1.33
N GLN A 181 -0.93 3.69 -2.16
CA GLN A 181 -1.09 3.53 -3.60
C GLN A 181 -1.88 2.26 -3.97
N ALA A 182 -1.67 1.17 -3.23
CA ALA A 182 -2.40 -0.09 -3.37
C ALA A 182 -3.93 0.11 -3.36
N LEU A 183 -4.43 1.01 -2.49
CA LEU A 183 -5.84 1.40 -2.39
C LEU A 183 -6.20 2.44 -3.45
N ALA A 184 -5.38 3.48 -3.61
CA ALA A 184 -5.67 4.60 -4.52
C ALA A 184 -5.92 4.13 -5.98
N LYS A 185 -5.18 3.12 -6.44
CA LYS A 185 -5.39 2.47 -7.74
C LYS A 185 -6.79 1.84 -7.88
N GLN A 186 -7.36 1.31 -6.81
CA GLN A 186 -8.67 0.65 -6.85
C GLN A 186 -9.82 1.63 -7.09
N PHE A 187 -9.61 2.93 -6.82
CA PHE A 187 -10.62 3.95 -7.08
C PHE A 187 -10.81 4.27 -8.57
N GLN A 188 -9.88 3.89 -9.46
CA GLN A 188 -10.00 4.09 -10.91
C GLN A 188 -10.35 5.54 -11.29
N PHE A 189 -9.58 6.52 -10.77
CA PHE A 189 -9.73 7.91 -11.19
C PHE A 189 -9.30 8.09 -12.65
N ASP A 190 -10.04 8.87 -13.43
CA ASP A 190 -9.64 9.19 -14.82
C ASP A 190 -8.36 10.06 -14.86
N THR A 191 -8.03 10.73 -13.75
CA THR A 191 -6.82 11.54 -13.59
C THR A 191 -6.26 11.30 -12.20
N HIS A 192 -4.98 10.92 -12.13
CA HIS A 192 -4.30 10.59 -10.89
C HIS A 192 -2.80 10.87 -10.97
N PRO A 193 -2.10 11.04 -9.85
CA PRO A 193 -0.64 11.08 -9.81
C PRO A 193 -0.04 9.76 -10.31
N GLU A 194 1.14 9.85 -10.90
CA GLU A 194 1.92 8.71 -11.35
C GLU A 194 2.18 7.75 -10.18
N PHE A 195 1.93 6.48 -10.44
CA PHE A 195 2.16 5.42 -9.48
C PHE A 195 3.61 4.94 -9.52
N ALA A 196 4.15 4.57 -8.36
CA ALA A 196 5.41 3.85 -8.25
C ALA A 196 5.30 2.45 -8.89
N PRO A 197 6.43 1.84 -9.32
CA PRO A 197 6.44 0.52 -9.94
C PRO A 197 5.85 -0.59 -9.06
N ASN A 198 6.10 -0.53 -7.75
CA ASN A 198 5.59 -1.45 -6.76
C ASN A 198 4.53 -0.72 -5.90
N ASP A 199 3.59 -1.43 -5.31
CA ASP A 199 2.52 -0.89 -4.45
C ASP A 199 2.79 -1.10 -2.96
N ILE A 200 3.35 -2.26 -2.62
CA ILE A 200 3.74 -2.65 -1.26
C ILE A 200 5.20 -3.04 -1.31
N ILE A 201 5.98 -2.56 -0.34
CA ILE A 201 7.33 -3.07 -0.07
C ILE A 201 7.22 -3.92 1.19
N ALA A 202 7.95 -5.03 1.25
CA ALA A 202 7.96 -5.92 2.39
C ALA A 202 9.35 -6.52 2.63
N ALA A 203 9.75 -6.66 3.89
CA ALA A 203 11.05 -7.17 4.25
C ALA A 203 10.97 -8.02 5.53
N PHE A 204 11.50 -9.23 5.47
CA PHE A 204 11.46 -10.22 6.54
C PHE A 204 12.85 -10.78 6.79
N THR A 205 13.17 -11.01 8.07
CA THR A 205 14.52 -11.39 8.47
C THR A 205 14.80 -12.86 8.18
N SER A 206 15.89 -13.13 7.47
CA SER A 206 16.50 -14.47 7.36
C SER A 206 17.49 -14.73 8.51
N ALA A 207 17.92 -13.67 9.21
CA ALA A 207 19.05 -13.68 10.15
C ALA A 207 18.78 -14.53 11.41
N SER A 208 17.52 -14.57 11.81
CA SER A 208 17.09 -15.25 13.02
C SER A 208 16.82 -16.72 12.70
N ASN A 209 17.91 -17.49 12.57
CA ASN A 209 17.85 -18.94 12.46
C ASN A 209 16.90 -19.47 13.56
N ASN A 210 15.80 -20.10 13.15
CA ASN A 210 14.78 -20.71 14.01
C ASN A 210 13.70 -19.79 14.64
N ILE A 211 13.54 -18.53 14.20
CA ILE A 211 12.38 -17.73 14.66
C ILE A 211 11.08 -18.08 13.92
N PHE A 212 11.20 -18.48 12.66
CA PHE A 212 10.06 -18.82 11.83
C PHE A 212 9.83 -20.33 11.82
N TRP A 213 8.56 -20.69 11.84
CA TRP A 213 8.05 -21.97 11.42
C TRP A 213 7.37 -21.79 10.07
N PHE A 214 7.64 -22.69 9.13
CA PHE A 214 7.04 -22.67 7.80
C PHE A 214 6.04 -23.81 7.66
N ARG A 215 4.99 -23.60 6.86
CA ARG A 215 3.92 -24.58 6.64
C ARG A 215 4.40 -25.98 6.22
N ASP A 216 5.52 -26.05 5.51
CA ASP A 216 6.15 -27.29 5.02
C ASP A 216 7.19 -27.89 6.00
N ASP A 217 7.34 -27.33 7.20
CA ASP A 217 8.23 -27.90 8.22
C ASP A 217 7.68 -29.24 8.75
N PRO A 218 8.56 -30.23 9.01
CA PRO A 218 8.14 -31.60 9.33
C PRO A 218 7.54 -31.76 10.73
N SER A 219 7.64 -30.73 11.59
CA SER A 219 7.18 -30.75 12.97
C SER A 219 6.43 -29.46 13.28
N PRO A 220 5.45 -29.47 14.21
CA PRO A 220 4.76 -28.25 14.64
C PRO A 220 5.72 -27.17 15.18
N PRO A 221 5.31 -25.89 15.20
CA PRO A 221 6.13 -24.80 15.73
C PRO A 221 6.47 -25.02 17.21
N THR A 222 7.71 -24.75 17.60
CA THR A 222 8.09 -24.67 19.01
C THR A 222 7.51 -23.42 19.66
N ASN A 223 7.51 -23.36 21.00
CA ASN A 223 7.09 -22.17 21.76
C ASN A 223 7.93 -20.91 21.49
N THR A 224 9.06 -21.01 20.78
CA THR A 224 9.87 -19.88 20.33
C THR A 224 9.61 -19.49 18.88
N GLN A 225 8.98 -20.36 18.08
CA GLN A 225 8.72 -20.08 16.67
C GLN A 225 7.39 -19.37 16.46
N VAL A 226 7.34 -18.53 15.42
CA VAL A 226 6.14 -17.88 14.88
C VAL A 226 5.86 -18.46 13.51
N ASP A 227 4.58 -18.70 13.19
CA ASP A 227 4.16 -19.08 11.84
C ASP A 227 4.50 -17.96 10.84
N PHE A 228 5.31 -18.26 9.82
CA PHE A 228 5.76 -17.26 8.85
C PHE A 228 4.61 -16.67 8.02
N GLU A 229 3.66 -17.50 7.59
CA GLU A 229 2.53 -17.05 6.76
C GLU A 229 1.62 -16.09 7.55
N LEU A 230 1.43 -16.36 8.85
CA LEU A 230 0.75 -15.43 9.76
C LEU A 230 1.38 -14.03 9.74
N VAL A 231 2.71 -13.95 9.89
CA VAL A 231 3.42 -12.67 9.88
C VAL A 231 3.30 -12.03 8.50
N VAL A 232 3.41 -12.79 7.41
CA VAL A 232 3.25 -12.21 6.07
C VAL A 232 1.86 -11.63 5.85
N VAL A 233 0.78 -12.33 6.23
CA VAL A 233 -0.57 -11.79 6.11
C VAL A 233 -0.70 -10.50 6.93
N HIS A 234 -0.22 -10.49 8.18
CA HIS A 234 -0.25 -9.33 9.06
C HIS A 234 0.43 -8.11 8.42
N GLU A 235 1.66 -8.27 7.95
CA GLU A 235 2.42 -7.17 7.36
C GLU A 235 1.78 -6.68 6.06
N LEU A 236 1.29 -7.58 5.19
CA LEU A 236 0.64 -7.15 3.95
C LEU A 236 -0.65 -6.34 4.21
N ILE A 237 -1.35 -6.56 5.33
CA ILE A 237 -2.48 -5.71 5.73
C ILE A 237 -2.03 -4.27 6.06
N HIS A 238 -0.85 -4.08 6.67
CA HIS A 238 -0.25 -2.76 6.80
C HIS A 238 0.05 -2.14 5.43
N GLY A 239 0.60 -2.93 4.49
CA GLY A 239 0.82 -2.52 3.10
C GLY A 239 -0.47 -2.07 2.38
N LEU A 240 -1.61 -2.66 2.74
CA LEU A 240 -2.92 -2.27 2.20
C LEU A 240 -3.48 -0.97 2.81
N GLY A 241 -2.98 -0.53 3.96
CA GLY A 241 -3.36 0.77 4.53
C GLY A 241 -3.87 0.78 5.96
N LEU A 242 -3.83 -0.34 6.68
CA LEU A 242 -4.10 -0.35 8.11
C LEU A 242 -2.89 0.25 8.84
N LEU A 243 -2.79 1.58 8.77
CA LEU A 243 -1.57 2.30 9.10
C LEU A 243 -1.90 3.69 9.63
N SER A 244 -1.58 3.98 10.89
CA SER A 244 -1.69 5.34 11.40
C SER A 244 -0.46 6.19 11.05
N SER A 245 -0.65 7.49 10.80
CA SER A 245 0.45 8.46 10.70
C SER A 245 0.94 8.95 12.06
N TRP A 246 0.21 8.71 13.15
CA TRP A 246 0.57 9.21 14.47
C TRP A 246 1.79 8.47 15.01
N THR A 247 2.93 9.17 15.15
CA THR A 247 4.15 8.61 15.73
C THR A 247 5.07 9.70 16.29
N ASP A 248 6.16 9.28 16.93
CA ASP A 248 7.13 10.12 17.63
C ASP A 248 8.24 10.63 16.68
N TYR A 249 7.85 11.24 15.55
CA TYR A 249 8.78 11.66 14.47
C TYR A 249 10.01 12.44 14.94
N PHE A 250 9.91 13.11 16.08
CA PHE A 250 10.94 14.00 16.59
C PHE A 250 11.81 13.39 17.70
N THR A 251 11.61 12.11 18.07
CA THR A 251 12.51 11.35 18.97
C THR A 251 13.90 11.19 18.31
N PRO A 252 15.02 11.33 19.07
CA PRO A 252 15.10 11.55 20.52
C PRO A 252 15.07 13.02 20.97
N PHE A 253 14.94 13.96 20.03
CA PHE A 253 15.03 15.40 20.31
C PHE A 253 13.81 15.95 21.08
N ILE A 254 12.63 15.42 20.78
CA ILE A 254 11.39 15.68 21.50
C ILE A 254 10.88 14.32 21.99
N GLN A 255 10.65 14.22 23.29
CA GLN A 255 10.09 13.03 23.94
C GLN A 255 8.64 13.30 24.36
N ASN A 256 7.87 12.23 24.54
CA ASN A 256 6.50 12.28 25.05
C ASN A 256 5.53 13.15 24.23
N ALA A 257 5.75 13.20 22.92
CA ALA A 257 4.87 13.86 21.97
C ALA A 257 4.79 13.03 20.68
N ILE A 258 3.59 12.93 20.11
CA ILE A 258 3.37 12.35 18.78
C ILE A 258 2.65 13.36 17.90
N THR A 259 2.88 13.27 16.59
CA THR A 259 2.18 14.06 15.58
C THR A 259 1.79 13.15 14.41
N PRO A 260 0.85 13.58 13.55
CA PRO A 260 0.72 13.00 12.21
C PRO A 260 2.01 13.24 11.40
N PHE A 261 2.05 12.74 10.16
CA PHE A 261 3.24 12.83 9.31
C PHE A 261 3.63 14.29 9.03
N PRO A 262 4.80 14.79 9.46
CA PRO A 262 5.20 16.16 9.19
C PRO A 262 5.67 16.32 7.75
N SER A 263 5.01 17.18 6.99
CA SER A 263 5.32 17.41 5.57
C SER A 263 6.18 18.66 5.40
N PHE A 264 7.27 18.50 4.64
CA PHE A 264 8.25 19.55 4.38
C PHE A 264 8.57 19.65 2.89
N ILE A 265 8.77 20.89 2.42
CA ILE A 265 9.44 21.17 1.15
C ILE A 265 10.85 21.65 1.50
N MET A 266 11.85 20.92 1.01
CA MET A 266 13.25 21.31 1.14
C MET A 266 13.68 22.03 -0.13
N SER A 267 14.24 23.23 -0.01
CA SER A 267 14.93 23.87 -1.13
C SER A 267 16.22 23.10 -1.40
N ILE A 268 16.20 22.19 -2.37
CA ILE A 268 17.42 21.58 -2.90
C ILE A 268 17.90 22.49 -4.03
N GLU A 269 19.05 23.14 -3.86
CA GLU A 269 19.72 23.89 -4.94
C GLU A 269 20.37 22.90 -5.94
N GLY A 270 19.56 22.10 -6.63
CA GLY A 270 20.02 21.22 -7.70
C GLY A 270 20.73 19.91 -7.24
N PRO A 271 21.04 19.01 -8.19
CA PRO A 271 21.55 17.67 -7.92
C PRO A 271 23.00 17.60 -7.41
N ASP A 272 23.79 18.67 -7.59
CA ASP A 272 25.24 18.68 -7.31
C ASP A 272 25.65 19.59 -6.15
N VAL A 273 24.69 20.22 -5.46
CA VAL A 273 24.97 21.05 -4.29
C VAL A 273 24.58 20.25 -3.04
N PRO A 274 25.53 19.89 -2.16
CA PRO A 274 25.18 19.33 -0.85
C PRO A 274 24.20 20.30 -0.20
N PRO A 275 23.13 19.84 0.47
CA PRO A 275 22.19 20.74 1.12
C PRO A 275 22.94 21.59 2.15
N LYS A 276 23.36 22.79 1.76
CA LYS A 276 23.72 23.86 2.70
C LYS A 276 22.51 24.01 3.59
N ASN A 277 22.70 23.99 4.92
CA ASN A 277 21.74 24.40 5.95
C ASN A 277 20.47 25.03 5.36
N GLY A 278 19.58 24.15 4.90
CA GLY A 278 18.60 24.52 3.89
C GLY A 278 17.36 25.03 4.58
N THR A 279 16.80 26.11 4.07
CA THR A 279 15.51 26.59 4.52
C THR A 279 14.46 25.48 4.32
N ILE A 280 13.92 24.97 5.42
CA ILE A 280 12.86 23.98 5.44
C ILE A 280 11.54 24.73 5.41
N THR A 281 10.71 24.49 4.40
CA THR A 281 9.33 24.98 4.40
C THR A 281 8.42 23.93 4.99
N PHE A 282 7.78 24.24 6.11
CA PHE A 282 6.78 23.35 6.71
C PHE A 282 5.44 23.55 6.00
N THR A 283 4.80 22.44 5.62
CA THR A 283 3.53 22.46 4.86
C THR A 283 2.34 21.94 5.67
N GLY A 284 2.58 21.40 6.86
CA GLY A 284 1.55 20.84 7.73
C GLY A 284 1.85 19.41 8.16
N PHE A 285 1.08 18.93 9.12
CA PHE A 285 0.98 17.53 9.52
C PHE A 285 -0.13 16.85 8.71
N GLN A 286 0.19 15.70 8.12
CA GLN A 286 -0.68 14.96 7.21
C GLN A 286 -1.14 13.65 7.83
N GLU A 287 -2.44 13.42 7.75
CA GLU A 287 -3.08 12.18 8.15
C GLU A 287 -3.04 11.15 7.03
N THR A 288 -3.05 9.87 7.40
CA THR A 288 -3.41 8.77 6.48
C THR A 288 -4.92 8.63 6.36
N ALA A 289 -5.39 7.89 5.34
CA ALA A 289 -6.79 7.50 5.22
C ALA A 289 -7.34 6.77 6.46
N PHE A 290 -6.50 6.04 7.18
CA PHE A 290 -6.86 5.35 8.43
C PHE A 290 -7.16 6.32 9.56
N ASP A 291 -6.35 7.38 9.70
CA ASP A 291 -6.46 8.35 10.81
C ASP A 291 -7.78 9.11 10.80
N ARG A 292 -8.41 9.26 9.63
CA ARG A 292 -9.73 9.86 9.47
C ARG A 292 -10.78 9.25 10.40
N TYR A 293 -10.68 7.95 10.63
CA TYR A 293 -11.67 7.16 11.35
C TYR A 293 -11.27 6.92 12.80
N LEU A 294 -10.15 7.49 13.26
CA LEU A 294 -9.77 7.42 14.66
C LEU A 294 -10.64 8.34 15.50
N VAL A 295 -11.15 7.80 16.61
CA VAL A 295 -11.97 8.51 17.60
C VAL A 295 -11.45 8.25 19.01
N PHE A 296 -11.69 9.19 19.92
CA PHE A 296 -11.59 8.92 21.36
C PHE A 296 -12.80 8.09 21.80
N THR A 297 -12.58 7.04 22.58
CA THR A 297 -13.62 6.05 22.92
C THR A 297 -14.60 6.56 23.97
N ASN A 298 -14.19 7.54 24.78
CA ASN A 298 -15.00 8.13 25.84
C ASN A 298 -16.20 8.92 25.31
N ASP A 299 -16.03 9.65 24.21
CA ASP A 299 -17.03 10.58 23.68
C ASP A 299 -17.25 10.48 22.16
N GLY A 300 -16.43 9.73 21.44
CA GLY A 300 -16.50 9.58 19.98
C GLY A 300 -15.90 10.76 19.22
N THR A 301 -15.23 11.70 19.90
CA THR A 301 -14.61 12.86 19.26
C THR A 301 -13.55 12.39 18.25
N PRO A 302 -13.60 12.84 16.98
CA PRO A 302 -12.61 12.48 15.99
C PRO A 302 -11.21 12.96 16.39
N VAL A 303 -10.23 12.08 16.27
CA VAL A 303 -8.82 12.41 16.54
C VAL A 303 -8.31 13.48 15.57
N SER A 304 -8.88 13.59 14.37
CA SER A 304 -8.59 14.68 13.41
C SER A 304 -8.87 16.09 13.95
N THR A 305 -9.66 16.24 15.01
CA THR A 305 -9.80 17.53 15.71
C THR A 305 -8.48 17.97 16.34
N VAL A 306 -7.68 17.02 16.86
CA VAL A 306 -6.33 17.27 17.39
C VAL A 306 -5.37 17.61 16.26
N THR A 307 -5.40 16.88 15.14
CA THR A 307 -4.60 17.22 13.94
C THR A 307 -4.86 18.66 13.51
N SER A 308 -6.12 19.07 13.46
CA SER A 308 -6.52 20.43 13.06
C SER A 308 -5.90 21.47 13.99
N LYS A 309 -5.89 21.21 15.30
CA LYS A 309 -5.28 22.09 16.32
C LYS A 309 -3.76 22.17 16.18
N ILE A 310 -3.09 21.03 16.01
CA ILE A 310 -1.63 21.00 15.82
C ILE A 310 -1.25 21.73 14.53
N ASN A 311 -2.06 21.61 13.47
CA ASN A 311 -1.85 22.28 12.19
C ASN A 311 -2.02 23.81 12.20
N GLU A 312 -2.52 24.41 13.29
CA GLU A 312 -2.48 25.87 13.47
C GLU A 312 -1.03 26.38 13.69
N PHE A 313 -0.08 25.47 13.97
CA PHE A 313 1.33 25.80 14.11
C PHE A 313 1.88 26.49 12.85
N ALA A 314 2.77 27.46 13.05
CA ALA A 314 3.45 28.18 11.98
C ALA A 314 2.49 28.83 10.96
N GLY A 315 1.31 29.29 11.40
CA GLY A 315 0.36 30.02 10.57
C GLY A 315 -0.56 29.15 9.73
N GLY A 316 -0.58 27.83 9.93
CA GLY A 316 -1.50 26.93 9.24
C GLY A 316 -0.86 26.04 8.19
N VAL A 317 -1.64 25.08 7.70
CA VAL A 317 -1.30 24.23 6.55
C VAL A 317 -1.01 25.10 5.33
N ASN A 318 0.10 24.84 4.65
CA ASN A 318 0.55 25.58 3.47
C ASN A 318 0.69 27.11 3.66
N SER A 319 0.97 27.57 4.89
CA SER A 319 1.24 29.00 5.18
C SER A 319 2.52 29.53 4.51
N GLY A 320 3.40 28.63 4.05
CA GLY A 320 4.72 28.97 3.53
C GLY A 320 5.75 29.25 4.63
N ALA A 321 5.48 28.86 5.87
CA ALA A 321 6.42 29.07 6.98
C ALA A 321 7.75 28.33 6.77
N THR A 322 8.83 29.07 6.93
CA THR A 322 10.20 28.61 6.69
C THR A 322 11.03 28.58 7.97
N PHE A 323 11.94 27.62 8.07
CA PHE A 323 12.87 27.45 9.18
C PHE A 323 14.28 27.21 8.65
N ASP A 324 15.30 27.81 9.26
CA ASP A 324 16.69 27.73 8.78
C ASP A 324 17.24 26.30 8.78
N ASN A 325 16.77 25.46 9.70
CA ASN A 325 17.16 24.07 9.82
C ASN A 325 16.17 23.28 10.73
N LYS A 326 16.44 21.98 10.87
CA LYS A 326 15.68 21.08 11.74
C LYS A 326 15.65 21.56 13.19
N SER A 327 16.76 22.06 13.73
CA SER A 327 16.82 22.51 15.13
C SER A 327 15.92 23.72 15.37
N THR A 328 15.91 24.69 14.46
CA THR A 328 15.05 25.87 14.57
C THR A 328 13.57 25.50 14.47
N PHE A 329 13.21 24.55 13.59
CA PHE A 329 11.85 24.02 13.51
C PHE A 329 11.43 23.34 14.81
N LEU A 330 12.26 22.42 15.33
CA LEU A 330 11.94 21.67 16.55
C LEU A 330 11.79 22.58 17.77
N SER A 331 12.67 23.58 17.93
CA SER A 331 12.56 24.57 18.99
C SER A 331 11.29 25.40 18.87
N ALA A 332 10.96 25.87 17.66
CA ALA A 332 9.75 26.65 17.43
C ALA A 332 8.48 25.82 17.69
N PHE A 333 8.44 24.56 17.23
CA PHE A 333 7.31 23.67 17.49
C PHE A 333 7.13 23.40 18.98
N LYS A 334 8.21 23.06 19.69
CA LYS A 334 8.17 22.77 21.13
C LYS A 334 7.75 23.98 21.98
N SER A 335 8.09 25.19 21.54
CA SER A 335 7.69 26.43 22.22
C SER A 335 6.30 26.94 21.81
N SER A 336 5.64 26.30 20.84
CA SER A 336 4.32 26.71 20.37
C SER A 336 3.21 26.23 21.31
N PRO A 337 2.06 26.94 21.38
CA PRO A 337 0.87 26.43 22.08
C PRO A 337 0.39 25.08 21.53
N GLN A 338 0.63 24.81 20.24
CA GLN A 338 0.21 23.57 19.58
C GLN A 338 0.93 22.33 20.11
N PHE A 339 2.07 22.50 20.77
CA PHE A 339 2.84 21.39 21.34
C PHE A 339 2.06 20.64 22.44
N GLU A 340 1.21 21.32 23.19
CA GLU A 340 0.40 20.70 24.25
C GLU A 340 -0.50 19.59 23.69
N PHE A 341 -1.16 19.83 22.56
CA PHE A 341 -1.98 18.82 21.87
C PHE A 341 -1.17 17.58 21.46
N ALA A 342 0.08 17.76 21.01
CA ALA A 342 0.97 16.65 20.66
C ALA A 342 1.35 15.80 21.89
N THR A 343 1.50 16.43 23.06
CA THR A 343 1.77 15.73 24.32
C THR A 343 0.53 15.07 24.91
N ASP A 344 -0.65 15.67 24.75
CA ASP A 344 -1.88 15.11 25.28
C ASP A 344 -2.32 13.88 24.49
N ILE A 345 -2.24 13.91 23.16
CA ILE A 345 -2.51 12.72 22.38
C ILE A 345 -1.47 11.61 22.58
N PHE A 346 -0.21 11.95 22.89
CA PHE A 346 0.77 10.94 23.33
C PHE A 346 0.30 10.20 24.59
N LYS A 347 -0.26 10.92 25.57
CA LYS A 347 -0.85 10.30 26.79
C LYS A 347 -2.06 9.43 26.44
N GLN A 348 -2.96 9.92 25.58
CA GLN A 348 -4.11 9.14 25.13
C GLN A 348 -3.66 7.86 24.43
N ALA A 349 -2.72 7.95 23.49
CA ALA A 349 -2.16 6.80 22.77
C ALA A 349 -1.36 5.81 23.64
N SER A 350 -1.11 6.17 24.92
CA SER A 350 -0.49 5.33 25.94
C SER A 350 -1.46 5.03 27.11
N THR A 351 -2.75 5.27 26.93
CA THR A 351 -3.80 4.95 27.91
C THR A 351 -4.70 3.87 27.35
N ALA A 352 -4.78 2.71 28.00
CA ALA A 352 -5.53 1.57 27.51
C ALA A 352 -6.99 1.94 27.15
N SER A 353 -7.45 1.44 26.00
CA SER A 353 -8.82 1.61 25.49
C SER A 353 -9.28 3.05 25.28
N SER A 354 -8.37 4.03 25.16
CA SER A 354 -8.69 5.46 24.99
C SER A 354 -9.05 5.84 23.55
N MET A 355 -8.59 5.06 22.56
CA MET A 355 -8.76 5.33 21.14
C MET A 355 -9.27 4.09 20.40
N GLY A 356 -10.05 4.33 19.35
CA GLY A 356 -10.56 3.29 18.48
C GLY A 356 -10.75 3.77 17.05
N PHE A 357 -10.88 2.82 16.13
CA PHE A 357 -11.27 3.06 14.75
C PHE A 357 -12.79 2.92 14.64
N LEU A 358 -13.50 3.97 14.24
CA LEU A 358 -14.95 3.96 14.06
C LEU A 358 -15.31 3.67 12.58
N PRO A 359 -15.86 2.49 12.26
CA PRO A 359 -16.29 2.17 10.90
C PRO A 359 -17.34 3.15 10.38
N GLN A 360 -17.34 3.39 9.06
CA GLN A 360 -18.19 4.42 8.43
C GLN A 360 -19.71 4.14 8.55
N ASP A 361 -20.11 2.91 8.82
CA ASP A 361 -21.50 2.52 9.05
C ASP A 361 -21.97 2.68 10.50
N SER A 362 -21.12 3.20 11.40
CA SER A 362 -21.51 3.58 12.75
C SER A 362 -21.18 5.04 13.05
N THR A 363 -22.02 5.65 13.89
CA THR A 363 -21.80 6.96 14.50
C THR A 363 -21.65 6.88 16.01
N ASN A 364 -21.70 5.67 16.59
CA ASN A 364 -21.63 5.45 18.03
C ASN A 364 -20.21 5.04 18.43
N ALA A 365 -19.58 5.83 19.29
CA ALA A 365 -18.22 5.59 19.77
C ALA A 365 -18.00 4.18 20.34
N LYS A 366 -19.04 3.57 20.93
CA LYS A 366 -18.99 2.22 21.50
C LYS A 366 -18.80 1.11 20.46
N ASP A 367 -19.10 1.39 19.20
CA ASP A 367 -18.92 0.44 18.10
C ASP A 367 -17.50 0.52 17.51
N SER A 368 -16.65 1.41 18.03
CA SER A 368 -15.26 1.52 17.59
C SER A 368 -14.49 0.21 17.83
N ILE A 369 -13.64 -0.12 16.88
CA ILE A 369 -12.67 -1.20 16.98
C ILE A 369 -11.50 -0.64 17.79
N LEU A 370 -11.32 -1.14 19.02
CA LEU A 370 -10.29 -0.62 19.93
C LEU A 370 -8.90 -0.73 19.31
N CYS A 371 -8.17 0.38 19.32
CA CYS A 371 -6.77 0.43 18.91
C CYS A 371 -5.87 0.06 20.10
N GLU A 372 -4.65 -0.40 19.82
CA GLU A 372 -3.64 -0.68 20.83
C GLU A 372 -3.14 0.63 21.44
N THR A 373 -3.59 0.93 22.66
CA THR A 373 -3.15 2.10 23.45
C THR A 373 -2.68 1.72 24.85
N SER A 374 -2.49 0.43 25.13
CA SER A 374 -2.07 -0.07 26.46
C SER A 374 -0.55 -0.06 26.65
N LEU A 375 0.22 0.13 25.58
CA LEU A 375 1.68 0.18 25.63
C LEU A 375 2.17 1.47 26.31
N VAL A 376 2.96 1.31 27.37
CA VAL A 376 3.55 2.41 28.14
C VAL A 376 5.07 2.22 28.27
N PRO A 377 5.90 3.14 27.75
CA PRO A 377 5.52 4.29 26.93
C PRO A 377 4.95 3.88 25.55
N PHE A 378 4.37 4.85 24.83
CA PHE A 378 4.00 4.71 23.41
C PHE A 378 5.10 4.01 22.61
N LEU A 379 4.73 3.00 21.82
CA LEU A 379 5.67 2.26 20.98
C LEU A 379 5.38 2.55 19.51
N SER A 380 6.26 3.33 18.88
CA SER A 380 6.18 3.66 17.46
C SER A 380 6.14 2.42 16.58
N GLY A 381 5.18 2.37 15.67
CA GLY A 381 4.93 1.20 14.83
C GLY A 381 4.03 0.15 15.47
N SER A 382 3.70 0.25 16.76
CA SER A 382 2.79 -0.67 17.45
C SER A 382 1.53 0.02 17.96
N SER A 383 1.68 1.07 18.77
CA SER A 383 0.56 1.84 19.32
C SER A 383 -0.29 2.48 18.21
N ILE A 384 -1.62 2.54 18.39
CA ILE A 384 -2.66 3.04 17.48
C ILE A 384 -2.84 2.23 16.19
N THR A 385 -1.75 1.81 15.55
CA THR A 385 -1.78 1.13 14.24
C THR A 385 -2.16 -0.35 14.33
N HIS A 386 -2.26 -0.91 15.53
CA HIS A 386 -2.74 -2.25 15.82
C HIS A 386 -4.06 -2.20 16.57
N THR A 387 -4.78 -3.31 16.60
CA THR A 387 -5.95 -3.50 17.46
C THR A 387 -5.54 -3.89 18.87
N ASP A 388 -6.36 -3.54 19.88
CA ASP A 388 -6.11 -3.83 21.29
C ASP A 388 -5.78 -5.30 21.55
N PHE A 389 -4.57 -5.56 22.07
CA PHE A 389 -4.09 -6.94 22.26
C PHE A 389 -4.96 -7.72 23.24
N SER A 390 -5.34 -7.11 24.37
CA SER A 390 -6.10 -7.79 25.44
C SER A 390 -7.48 -8.24 24.98
N THR A 391 -8.09 -7.46 24.09
CA THR A 391 -9.42 -7.70 23.54
C THR A 391 -9.39 -8.75 22.44
N PHE A 392 -8.40 -8.69 21.53
CA PHE A 392 -8.49 -9.41 20.26
C PHE A 392 -7.54 -10.61 20.10
N ALA A 393 -6.48 -10.73 20.90
CA ALA A 393 -5.47 -11.78 20.72
C ALA A 393 -6.01 -13.22 20.77
N ASN A 394 -7.12 -13.44 21.51
CA ASN A 394 -7.80 -14.73 21.63
C ASN A 394 -9.20 -14.74 20.98
N SER A 395 -9.38 -13.95 19.92
CA SER A 395 -10.64 -13.81 19.19
C SER A 395 -10.45 -14.12 17.70
N THR A 396 -11.53 -14.07 16.92
CA THR A 396 -11.45 -14.13 15.44
C THR A 396 -10.67 -12.98 14.81
N ASP A 397 -10.40 -11.90 15.55
CA ASP A 397 -9.68 -10.70 15.08
C ASP A 397 -8.24 -10.64 15.61
N PHE A 398 -7.63 -11.81 15.86
CA PHE A 398 -6.27 -11.92 16.39
C PHE A 398 -5.18 -11.36 15.46
N LEU A 399 -5.45 -11.22 14.15
CA LEU A 399 -4.40 -10.97 13.15
C LEU A 399 -3.66 -9.65 13.41
N MET A 400 -4.38 -8.56 13.68
CA MET A 400 -3.83 -7.21 13.72
C MET A 400 -3.47 -6.73 15.13
N VAL A 401 -3.21 -7.66 16.06
CA VAL A 401 -2.59 -7.31 17.35
C VAL A 401 -1.06 -7.19 17.19
N TRP A 402 -0.41 -6.35 18.00
CA TRP A 402 1.01 -6.01 17.82
C TRP A 402 2.01 -7.14 18.11
N LYS A 403 1.56 -8.24 18.73
CA LYS A 403 2.42 -9.36 19.13
C LYS A 403 1.92 -10.66 18.51
N ALA A 404 2.72 -11.19 17.58
CA ALA A 404 2.43 -12.47 16.96
C ALA A 404 2.47 -13.62 17.99
N PRO A 405 1.47 -14.54 17.97
CA PRO A 405 1.47 -15.73 18.81
C PRO A 405 2.60 -16.69 18.40
N ARG A 406 3.14 -17.41 19.40
CA ARG A 406 4.24 -18.38 19.22
C ARG A 406 3.76 -19.79 19.54
N GLY A 407 4.39 -20.79 18.92
CA GLY A 407 4.09 -22.21 19.16
C GLY A 407 2.73 -22.66 18.65
N VAL A 408 2.12 -21.89 17.77
CA VAL A 408 0.84 -22.20 17.12
C VAL A 408 0.90 -21.88 15.65
N THR A 409 0.21 -22.66 14.84
CA THR A 409 0.09 -22.43 13.40
C THR A 409 -1.11 -21.53 13.09
N LEU A 410 -1.08 -20.90 11.91
CA LEU A 410 -2.19 -20.11 11.40
C LEU A 410 -3.50 -20.93 11.32
N ASP A 411 -3.39 -22.19 10.90
CA ASP A 411 -4.52 -23.11 10.82
C ASP A 411 -5.10 -23.42 12.22
N GLN A 412 -4.25 -23.56 13.26
CA GLN A 412 -4.71 -23.78 14.64
C GLN A 412 -5.47 -22.56 15.18
N LEU A 413 -4.94 -21.36 14.96
CA LEU A 413 -5.58 -20.10 15.36
C LEU A 413 -6.95 -19.90 14.68
N THR A 414 -7.04 -20.26 13.40
CA THR A 414 -8.28 -20.15 12.63
C THR A 414 -9.32 -21.17 13.12
N ASN A 415 -8.91 -22.41 13.38
CA ASN A 415 -9.81 -23.49 13.81
C ASN A 415 -10.33 -23.30 15.23
N ALA A 416 -9.52 -22.77 16.15
CA ALA A 416 -9.91 -22.51 17.54
C ALA A 416 -11.02 -21.46 17.67
N ASN A 417 -11.16 -20.58 16.67
CA ASN A 417 -12.08 -19.44 16.69
C ASN A 417 -13.38 -19.64 15.89
N GLY A 418 -13.65 -20.85 15.38
CA GLY A 418 -14.99 -21.25 14.92
C GLY A 418 -15.32 -21.00 13.44
N THR A 419 -15.35 -22.11 12.68
CA THR A 419 -15.94 -22.33 11.33
C THR A 419 -15.24 -21.75 10.10
N ASN A 420 -14.89 -22.68 9.19
CA ASN A 420 -14.28 -22.52 7.87
C ASN A 420 -12.91 -21.82 7.85
N ARG A 421 -11.98 -22.39 7.09
CA ARG A 421 -10.68 -21.81 6.70
C ARG A 421 -10.77 -20.43 6.02
N SER A 422 -11.95 -19.82 5.94
CA SER A 422 -12.24 -18.70 5.04
C SER A 422 -11.92 -17.33 5.61
N ASN A 423 -11.54 -17.16 6.88
CA ASN A 423 -11.27 -15.81 7.37
C ASN A 423 -10.16 -15.70 8.44
N VAL A 424 -8.91 -15.82 7.98
CA VAL A 424 -7.69 -15.49 8.75
C VAL A 424 -7.64 -14.02 9.19
N ILE A 425 -8.24 -13.12 8.41
CA ILE A 425 -8.11 -11.67 8.58
C ILE A 425 -8.97 -11.14 9.73
N GLY A 426 -10.12 -11.79 9.97
CA GLY A 426 -11.05 -11.42 11.02
C GLY A 426 -12.05 -10.34 10.57
N PRO A 427 -13.31 -10.39 11.03
CA PRO A 427 -14.37 -9.48 10.58
C PRO A 427 -14.09 -7.99 10.85
N LYS A 428 -13.43 -7.63 11.95
CA LYS A 428 -13.10 -6.23 12.27
C LYS A 428 -12.00 -5.70 11.35
N THR A 429 -10.97 -6.50 11.07
CA THR A 429 -9.92 -6.12 10.11
C THR A 429 -10.51 -5.95 8.70
N ILE A 430 -11.40 -6.86 8.27
CA ILE A 430 -12.14 -6.71 7.01
C ILE A 430 -12.91 -5.39 7.02
N LYS A 431 -13.62 -5.09 8.11
CA LYS A 431 -14.41 -3.87 8.24
C LYS A 431 -13.57 -2.60 8.13
N ILE A 432 -12.35 -2.62 8.66
CA ILE A 432 -11.38 -1.52 8.49
C ILE A 432 -11.04 -1.36 7.01
N LEU A 433 -10.64 -2.43 6.30
CA LEU A 433 -10.30 -2.37 4.88
C LEU A 433 -11.47 -1.87 4.02
N GLU A 434 -12.69 -2.35 4.31
CA GLU A 434 -13.93 -1.89 3.68
C GLU A 434 -14.18 -0.39 3.91
N THR A 435 -13.94 0.07 5.14
CA THR A 435 -14.09 1.48 5.54
C THR A 435 -13.07 2.38 4.83
N LEU A 436 -11.84 1.89 4.64
CA LEU A 436 -10.80 2.61 3.91
C LEU A 436 -11.14 2.79 2.42
N GLY A 437 -11.80 1.79 1.82
CA GLY A 437 -12.24 1.87 0.43
C GLY A 437 -12.05 0.58 -0.38
N TYR A 438 -11.60 -0.51 0.22
CA TYR A 438 -11.49 -1.80 -0.48
C TYR A 438 -12.87 -2.41 -0.71
N LYS A 439 -13.09 -2.88 -1.93
CA LYS A 439 -14.30 -3.61 -2.29
C LYS A 439 -14.19 -5.05 -1.79
N THR A 440 -15.26 -5.55 -1.19
CA THR A 440 -15.43 -6.96 -0.81
C THR A 440 -16.81 -7.43 -1.28
N VAL A 441 -17.08 -8.73 -1.15
CA VAL A 441 -18.41 -9.30 -1.41
C VAL A 441 -19.48 -8.65 -0.53
N ASN A 442 -19.14 -8.29 0.71
CA ASN A 442 -20.05 -7.71 1.69
C ASN A 442 -20.15 -6.19 1.59
N ASN A 443 -19.17 -5.53 0.96
CA ASN A 443 -19.15 -4.10 0.69
C ASN A 443 -18.81 -3.83 -0.80
N PRO A 444 -19.77 -4.04 -1.71
CA PRO A 444 -19.51 -3.92 -3.15
C PRO A 444 -19.37 -2.47 -3.64
N ASN A 445 -19.77 -1.48 -2.82
CA ASN A 445 -19.73 -0.06 -3.16
C ASN A 445 -19.00 0.73 -2.06
N PRO A 446 -17.68 0.52 -1.89
CA PRO A 446 -16.94 1.11 -0.80
C PRO A 446 -16.81 2.64 -0.95
N TYR A 447 -16.39 3.29 0.14
CA TYR A 447 -16.06 4.70 0.14
C TYR A 447 -15.04 5.03 -0.97
N LYS A 448 -15.23 6.19 -1.62
CA LYS A 448 -14.30 6.72 -2.60
C LYS A 448 -14.03 8.21 -2.30
N PRO A 449 -12.77 8.62 -2.09
CA PRO A 449 -12.40 10.03 -1.95
C PRO A 449 -12.47 10.76 -3.30
N ASN A 450 -12.36 12.08 -3.27
CA ASN A 450 -12.24 12.89 -4.46
C ASN A 450 -10.83 12.76 -5.05
N ALA A 451 -10.74 12.81 -6.38
CA ALA A 451 -9.47 12.83 -7.09
C ALA A 451 -8.65 14.06 -6.66
N PRO A 452 -7.31 14.02 -6.76
CA PRO A 452 -6.47 15.18 -6.48
C PRO A 452 -6.92 16.35 -7.35
N SER A 453 -7.24 17.48 -6.72
CA SER A 453 -7.49 18.70 -7.46
C SER A 453 -6.17 19.10 -8.14
N SER A 454 -6.15 19.13 -9.48
CA SER A 454 -5.10 19.85 -10.18
C SER A 454 -5.20 21.31 -9.77
N ASN A 455 -4.26 21.82 -8.96
CA ASN A 455 -4.13 23.19 -8.49
C ASN A 455 -5.08 24.19 -9.20
N GLN A 456 -6.21 24.53 -8.56
CA GLN A 456 -7.00 25.71 -8.94
C GLN A 456 -6.42 27.01 -8.34
N ASN A 457 -5.09 27.11 -8.23
CA ASN A 457 -4.38 28.33 -7.83
C ASN A 457 -3.41 28.79 -8.92
N ALA A 458 -3.90 28.83 -10.16
CA ALA A 458 -3.26 29.52 -11.28
C ALA A 458 -4.31 30.19 -12.18
N GLN A 459 -5.31 30.83 -11.58
CA GLN A 459 -6.18 31.79 -12.25
C GLN A 459 -6.72 32.81 -11.25
N GLY A 460 -5.80 33.48 -10.56
CA GLY A 460 -6.03 34.80 -9.98
C GLY A 460 -5.43 35.84 -10.94
N ASP A 461 -6.20 36.90 -11.20
CA ASP A 461 -5.80 38.14 -11.85
C ASP A 461 -5.48 38.10 -13.34
N ASN A 462 -6.54 38.19 -14.16
CA ASN A 462 -6.56 39.06 -15.33
C ASN A 462 -8.02 39.27 -15.76
N ASN A 463 -8.71 40.17 -15.08
CA ASN A 463 -9.84 40.92 -15.63
C ASN A 463 -10.08 42.17 -14.77
N ASN A 464 -9.22 43.16 -14.98
CA ASN A 464 -9.51 44.59 -14.78
C ASN A 464 -8.42 45.40 -15.49
N ASN A 465 -8.67 45.75 -16.76
CA ASN A 465 -8.30 47.01 -17.43
C ASN A 465 -8.35 46.86 -18.95
N GLN A 466 -9.51 47.13 -19.56
CA GLN A 466 -9.65 48.11 -20.63
C GLN A 466 -11.13 48.43 -20.88
#